data_AF-A0A2K9F2K9-F1
#
_entry.id   AF-A0A2K9F2K9-F1
#
_cell.length_a   1.000
_cell.length_b   1.000
_cell.length_c   1.000
_cell.angle_alpha   90.00
_cell.angle_beta   90.00
_cell.angle_gamma   90.00
#
_symmetry.space_group_name_H-M   'P 1'
#
loop_
_entity.id
_entity.type
_entity.pdbx_description
1 polymer ?
#
loop_
_entity_poly.entity_id
_entity_poly.type
_entity_poly.pdbx_seq_one_letter_code
_entity_poly.pdbx_strand_id
1 'polypeptide(L)'
;MNPAAAEVRAAIRTVLASWSGLVAEERRLNSPARDVPALARFLCRHVEWLAHHPAAGDIAEEIQELSRRARKVADPGSLRRVHLGDCPDVGCEGTLVALIRTHGDTMPSEIVCTASAAHTWPVTWWSRLARRMRTQREVG
;
A
#
# COMPACT_ATOMS: atom_id res chain seq x y z
N MET A 1 17.59 -9.39 -8.01
CA MET A 1 16.54 -8.66 -8.74
C MET A 1 15.20 -9.32 -8.43
N ASN A 2 14.19 -8.57 -7.97
CA ASN A 2 12.88 -9.15 -7.66
C ASN A 2 12.09 -9.35 -8.98
N PRO A 3 11.75 -10.60 -9.37
CA PRO A 3 11.05 -10.87 -10.63
C PRO A 3 9.69 -10.16 -10.70
N ALA A 4 8.96 -10.07 -9.58
CA ALA A 4 7.70 -9.33 -9.51
C ALA A 4 7.90 -7.83 -9.74
N ALA A 5 9.00 -7.25 -9.27
CA ALA A 5 9.32 -5.84 -9.49
C ALA A 5 9.67 -5.57 -10.96
N ALA A 6 10.40 -6.49 -11.60
CA ALA A 6 10.71 -6.40 -13.02
C ALA A 6 9.44 -6.51 -13.87
N GLU A 7 8.53 -7.43 -13.52
CA GLU A 7 7.24 -7.62 -14.20
C GLU A 7 6.35 -6.37 -14.07
N VAL A 8 6.18 -5.83 -12.86
CA VAL A 8 5.39 -4.61 -12.66
C VAL A 8 6.02 -3.42 -13.41
N ARG A 9 7.35 -3.29 -13.40
CA ARG A 9 8.02 -2.22 -14.16
C ARG A 9 7.79 -2.36 -15.66
N ALA A 10 7.79 -3.59 -16.19
CA ALA A 10 7.49 -3.85 -17.60
C ALA A 10 6.03 -3.48 -17.93
N ALA A 11 5.08 -3.87 -17.07
CA ALA A 11 3.66 -3.52 -17.22
C ALA A 11 3.44 -2.00 -17.20
N ILE A 12 4.05 -1.28 -16.26
CA ILE A 12 4.01 0.19 -16.20
C ILE A 12 4.50 0.79 -17.52
N ARG A 13 5.66 0.34 -18.00
CA ARG A 13 6.22 0.87 -19.25
C ARG A 13 5.28 0.63 -20.43
N THR A 14 4.67 -0.55 -20.53
CA THR A 14 3.76 -0.90 -21.63
C THR A 14 2.53 0.00 -21.64
N VAL A 15 1.85 0.14 -20.50
CA VAL A 15 0.63 0.96 -20.38
C VAL A 15 0.94 2.43 -20.63
N LEU A 16 1.96 2.99 -19.98
CA LEU A 16 2.32 4.39 -20.19
C LEU A 16 2.74 4.66 -21.63
N ALA A 17 3.37 3.71 -22.32
CA ALA A 17 3.70 3.82 -23.73
C ALA A 17 2.46 3.79 -24.63
N SER A 18 1.45 2.98 -24.32
CA SER A 18 0.18 2.97 -25.04
C SER A 18 -0.53 4.31 -24.94
N TRP A 19 -0.71 4.82 -23.71
CA TRP A 19 -1.36 6.12 -23.49
C TRP A 19 -0.57 7.29 -24.08
N SER A 20 0.77 7.25 -23.99
CA SER A 20 1.60 8.27 -24.63
C SER A 20 1.49 8.22 -26.15
N GLY A 21 1.32 7.02 -26.74
CA GLY A 21 1.06 6.83 -28.16
C GLY A 21 -0.26 7.45 -28.59
N LEU A 22 -1.35 7.17 -27.86
CA LEU A 22 -2.67 7.76 -28.12
C LEU A 22 -2.62 9.30 -28.07
N VAL A 23 -2.02 9.86 -27.01
CA VAL A 23 -1.88 11.32 -26.89
C VAL A 23 -1.01 11.90 -28.02
N ALA A 24 0.08 11.23 -28.39
CA ALA A 24 0.96 11.69 -29.47
C ALA A 24 0.25 11.66 -30.83
N GLU A 25 -0.53 10.61 -31.10
CA GLU A 25 -1.30 10.46 -32.33
C GLU A 25 -2.39 11.51 -32.44
N GLU A 26 -3.30 11.58 -31.46
CA GLU A 26 -4.47 12.46 -31.52
C GLU A 26 -4.10 13.95 -31.45
N ARG A 27 -3.03 14.28 -30.69
CA ARG A 27 -2.54 15.66 -30.57
C ARG A 27 -1.45 16.01 -31.58
N ARG A 28 -1.07 15.08 -32.47
CA ARG A 28 -0.02 15.24 -33.49
C ARG A 28 1.32 15.71 -32.91
N LEU A 29 1.76 15.07 -31.83
CA LEU A 29 3.01 15.35 -31.14
C LEU A 29 4.06 14.28 -31.43
N ASN A 30 5.32 14.63 -31.14
CA ASN A 30 6.39 13.63 -31.10
C ASN A 30 6.22 12.72 -29.88
N SER A 31 6.37 11.42 -30.10
CA SER A 31 6.37 10.44 -29.02
C SER A 31 7.56 10.66 -28.06
N PRO A 32 7.34 10.60 -26.74
CA PRO A 32 8.42 10.65 -25.76
C PRO A 32 9.32 9.41 -25.83
N ALA A 33 10.48 9.47 -25.17
CA ALA A 33 11.32 8.30 -24.95
C ALA A 33 10.55 7.19 -24.19
N ARG A 34 10.89 5.93 -24.45
CA ARG A 34 10.15 4.75 -23.92
C ARG A 34 10.61 4.28 -22.54
N ASP A 35 11.18 5.17 -21.73
CA ASP A 35 11.45 4.95 -20.31
C ASP A 35 10.31 5.49 -19.44
N VAL A 36 10.09 4.86 -18.29
CA VAL A 36 8.96 5.16 -17.40
C VAL A 36 8.93 6.65 -16.98
N PRO A 37 10.04 7.28 -16.55
CA PRO A 37 10.04 8.71 -16.21
C PRO A 37 9.63 9.64 -17.37
N ALA A 38 10.14 9.40 -18.58
CA ALA A 38 9.79 10.22 -19.75
C ALA A 38 8.31 10.09 -20.11
N LEU A 39 7.79 8.86 -20.15
CA LEU A 39 6.38 8.57 -20.42
C LEU A 39 5.45 9.21 -19.39
N ALA A 40 5.75 9.03 -18.10
CA ALA A 40 4.95 9.62 -17.02
C ALA A 40 4.92 11.15 -17.11
N ARG A 41 6.07 11.79 -17.35
CA ARG A 41 6.16 13.25 -17.49
C ARG A 41 5.36 13.75 -18.68
N PHE A 42 5.40 13.05 -19.81
CA PHE A 42 4.63 13.38 -21.00
C PHE A 42 3.13 13.34 -20.71
N LEU A 43 2.65 12.26 -20.08
CA LEU A 43 1.23 12.13 -19.70
C LEU A 43 0.81 13.19 -18.68
N CYS A 44 1.63 13.49 -17.67
CA CYS A 44 1.32 14.55 -16.70
C CYS A 44 1.14 15.93 -17.36
N ARG A 45 1.89 16.25 -18.43
CA ARG A 45 1.72 17.50 -19.18
C ARG A 45 0.42 17.56 -19.98
N HIS A 46 -0.24 16.41 -20.18
CA HIS A 46 -1.46 16.27 -20.96
C HIS A 46 -2.63 15.77 -20.11
N VAL A 47 -2.51 15.83 -18.78
CA VAL A 47 -3.53 15.33 -17.85
C VAL A 47 -4.88 16.02 -18.02
N GLU A 48 -4.87 17.34 -18.27
CA GLU A 48 -6.10 18.10 -18.50
C GLU A 48 -6.79 17.66 -19.81
N TRP A 49 -6.01 17.42 -20.87
CA TRP A 49 -6.56 16.91 -22.12
C TRP A 49 -7.10 15.49 -21.96
N LEU A 50 -6.36 14.61 -21.27
CA LEU A 50 -6.77 13.25 -20.97
C LEU A 50 -8.05 13.21 -20.13
N ALA A 51 -8.23 14.15 -19.20
CA ALA A 51 -9.43 14.23 -18.36
C ALA A 51 -10.70 14.57 -19.16
N HIS A 52 -10.57 15.22 -20.32
CA HIS A 52 -11.69 15.52 -21.22
C HIS A 52 -11.84 14.49 -22.35
N HIS A 53 -10.91 13.53 -22.47
CA HIS A 53 -10.94 12.50 -23.50
C HIS A 53 -12.02 11.45 -23.18
N PRO A 54 -12.73 10.87 -24.17
CA PRO A 54 -13.76 9.86 -23.91
C PRO A 54 -13.27 8.64 -23.10
N ALA A 55 -12.00 8.27 -23.26
CA ALA A 55 -11.35 7.18 -22.52
C ALA A 55 -10.71 7.61 -21.18
N ALA A 56 -11.11 8.75 -20.60
CA ALA A 56 -10.56 9.24 -19.33
C ALA A 56 -10.73 8.23 -18.17
N GLY A 57 -11.84 7.49 -18.16
CA GLY A 57 -12.10 6.44 -17.18
C GLY A 57 -11.09 5.29 -17.29
N ASP A 58 -10.83 4.83 -18.51
CA ASP A 58 -9.95 3.69 -18.78
C ASP A 58 -8.51 3.97 -18.34
N ILE A 59 -7.97 5.16 -18.68
CA ILE A 59 -6.61 5.53 -18.24
C ILE A 59 -6.53 5.66 -16.72
N ALA A 60 -7.57 6.20 -16.08
CA ALA A 60 -7.58 6.33 -14.62
C ALA A 60 -7.55 4.96 -13.93
N GLU A 61 -8.36 4.02 -14.42
CA GLU A 61 -8.41 2.65 -13.90
C GLU A 61 -7.07 1.92 -14.10
N GLU A 62 -6.50 1.98 -15.29
CA GLU A 62 -5.21 1.33 -15.58
C GLU A 62 -4.05 1.91 -14.74
N ILE A 63 -3.98 3.24 -14.59
CA ILE A 63 -2.97 3.90 -13.76
C ILE A 63 -3.17 3.54 -12.29
N GLN A 64 -4.41 3.46 -11.81
CA GLN A 64 -4.73 3.10 -10.44
C GLN A 64 -4.31 1.65 -10.13
N GLU A 65 -4.61 0.71 -11.02
CA GLU A 65 -4.26 -0.70 -10.83
C GLU A 65 -2.74 -0.90 -10.87
N LEU A 66 -2.04 -0.25 -11.81
CA LEU A 66 -0.58 -0.28 -11.83
C LEU A 66 0.05 0.31 -10.56
N SER A 67 -0.51 1.41 -10.06
CA SER A 67 -0.04 2.06 -8.83
C SER A 67 -0.21 1.15 -7.61
N ARG A 68 -1.35 0.44 -7.52
CA ARG A 68 -1.61 -0.57 -6.47
C ARG A 68 -0.60 -1.71 -6.54
N ARG A 69 -0.37 -2.28 -7.73
CA ARG A 69 0.61 -3.36 -7.94
C ARG A 69 2.03 -2.92 -7.61
N ALA A 70 2.42 -1.73 -8.05
CA ALA A 70 3.73 -1.15 -7.77
C ALA A 70 3.94 -0.94 -6.27
N ARG A 71 2.95 -0.40 -5.56
CA ARG A 71 3.02 -0.20 -4.11
C ARG A 71 3.16 -1.54 -3.37
N LYS A 72 2.41 -2.56 -3.76
CA LYS A 72 2.49 -3.91 -3.18
C LYS A 72 3.88 -4.55 -3.33
N VAL A 73 4.57 -4.26 -4.44
CA VAL A 73 5.91 -4.82 -4.69
C VAL A 73 7.02 -3.96 -4.10
N ALA A 74 6.87 -2.64 -4.10
CA ALA A 74 7.85 -1.70 -3.53
C ALA A 74 7.83 -1.70 -2.00
N ASP A 75 6.66 -1.98 -1.40
CA ASP A 75 6.49 -2.14 0.04
C ASP A 75 5.76 -3.45 0.37
N PRO A 76 6.45 -4.61 0.28
CA PRO A 76 5.89 -5.90 0.67
C PRO A 76 5.56 -5.99 2.17
N GLY A 77 6.09 -5.04 2.95
CA GLY A 77 6.04 -5.00 4.40
C GLY A 77 5.14 -3.90 4.94
N SER A 78 4.12 -3.47 4.20
CA SER A 78 3.18 -2.46 4.69
C SER A 78 2.55 -2.96 6.00
N LEU A 79 3.09 -2.47 7.12
CA LEU A 79 2.71 -2.81 8.47
C LEU A 79 1.22 -2.52 8.65
N ARG A 80 0.39 -3.56 8.61
CA ARG A 80 -1.05 -3.39 8.81
C ARG A 80 -1.30 -3.21 10.30
N ARG A 81 -1.75 -2.02 10.68
CA ARG A 81 -2.12 -1.68 12.07
C ARG A 81 -3.61 -1.98 12.30
N VAL A 82 -3.93 -2.71 13.37
CA VAL A 82 -5.31 -2.98 13.80
C VAL A 82 -5.46 -2.62 15.26
N HIS A 83 -6.37 -1.70 15.59
CA HIS A 83 -6.68 -1.34 16.98
C HIS A 83 -7.52 -2.44 17.64
N LEU A 84 -7.11 -2.89 18.82
CA LEU A 84 -7.75 -4.01 19.54
C LEU A 84 -8.56 -3.56 20.77
N GLY A 85 -8.39 -2.31 21.21
CA GLY A 85 -9.00 -1.75 22.41
C GLY A 85 -7.95 -1.39 23.47
N ASP A 86 -8.39 -1.23 24.72
CA ASP A 86 -7.52 -0.73 25.79
C ASP A 86 -6.47 -1.74 26.26
N CYS A 87 -5.38 -1.23 26.81
CA CYS A 87 -4.31 -2.02 27.39
C CYS A 87 -4.81 -2.69 28.68
N PRO A 88 -4.62 -4.01 28.83
CA PRO A 88 -5.12 -4.73 30.00
C PRO A 88 -4.21 -4.63 31.24
N ASP A 89 -3.09 -3.89 31.17
CA ASP A 89 -2.19 -3.72 32.31
C ASP A 89 -2.69 -2.60 33.24
N VAL A 90 -2.70 -2.89 34.54
CA VAL A 90 -3.28 -2.02 35.57
C VAL A 90 -2.52 -0.68 35.60
N GLY A 91 -3.26 0.43 35.53
CA GLY A 91 -2.68 1.77 35.50
C GLY A 91 -2.14 2.20 34.14
N CYS A 92 -2.40 1.43 33.06
CA CYS A 92 -2.06 1.82 31.70
C CYS A 92 -3.29 2.35 30.95
N GLU A 93 -3.25 3.62 30.54
CA GLU A 93 -4.32 4.27 29.75
C GLU A 93 -4.10 4.12 28.23
N GLY A 94 -3.13 3.28 27.82
CA GLY A 94 -2.82 3.07 26.41
C GLY A 94 -3.81 2.16 25.71
N THR A 95 -3.75 2.15 24.37
CA THR A 95 -4.50 1.19 23.54
C THR A 95 -3.57 0.18 22.89
N LEU A 96 -4.09 -1.00 22.60
CA LEU A 96 -3.39 -2.06 21.89
C LEU A 96 -3.55 -1.92 20.39
N VAL A 97 -2.43 -2.05 19.68
CA VAL A 97 -2.35 -2.06 18.22
C VAL A 97 -1.65 -3.34 17.78
N ALA A 98 -2.32 -4.17 16.98
CA ALA A 98 -1.69 -5.27 16.28
C ALA A 98 -0.92 -4.75 15.07
N LEU A 99 0.37 -5.04 15.04
CA LEU A 99 1.28 -4.82 13.93
C LEU A 99 1.36 -6.10 13.10
N ILE A 100 0.45 -6.22 12.13
CA ILE A 100 0.35 -7.39 11.25
C ILE A 100 1.31 -7.19 10.07
N ARG A 101 2.31 -8.05 10.02
CA ARG A 101 3.32 -8.10 8.95
C ARG A 101 2.97 -9.23 7.99
N THR A 102 2.99 -8.96 6.70
CA THR A 102 2.72 -9.96 5.65
C THR A 102 3.98 -10.77 5.32
N HIS A 103 3.78 -11.95 4.73
CA HIS A 103 4.86 -12.86 4.33
C HIS A 103 5.96 -12.13 3.53
N GLY A 104 7.18 -12.09 4.08
CA GLY A 104 8.34 -11.42 3.49
C GLY A 104 9.09 -10.49 4.46
N ASP A 105 8.46 -10.11 5.57
CA ASP A 105 9.12 -9.39 6.66
C ASP A 105 9.85 -10.39 7.58
N THR A 106 11.10 -10.08 7.97
CA THR A 106 11.88 -10.88 8.93
C THR A 106 11.39 -10.70 10.36
N MET A 107 10.66 -9.62 10.65
CA MET A 107 10.10 -9.35 11.96
C MET A 107 8.76 -10.06 12.14
N PRO A 108 8.52 -10.72 13.29
CA PRO A 108 7.23 -11.34 13.57
C PRO A 108 6.14 -10.28 13.76
N SER A 109 4.88 -10.65 13.48
CA SER A 109 3.74 -9.83 13.87
C SER A 109 3.67 -9.74 15.40
N GLU A 110 3.27 -8.58 15.93
CA GLU A 110 3.22 -8.32 17.37
C GLU A 110 2.02 -7.44 17.72
N ILE A 111 1.61 -7.44 18.98
CA ILE A 111 0.66 -6.47 19.53
C ILE A 111 1.45 -5.57 20.48
N VAL A 112 1.32 -4.26 20.32
CA VAL A 112 2.01 -3.27 21.16
C VAL A 112 1.01 -2.33 21.81
N CYS A 113 1.36 -1.80 22.98
CA CYS A 113 0.62 -0.71 23.60
C CYS A 113 1.12 0.66 23.09
N THR A 114 0.21 1.62 22.89
CA THR A 114 0.55 3.00 22.51
C THR A 114 1.22 3.80 23.63
N ALA A 115 1.04 3.41 24.89
CA ALA A 115 1.55 4.14 26.05
C ALA A 115 2.82 3.52 26.68
N SER A 116 3.10 2.25 26.44
CA SER A 116 4.23 1.54 27.07
C SER A 116 4.89 0.56 26.10
N ALA A 117 6.19 0.75 25.87
CA ALA A 117 7.01 -0.16 25.07
C ALA A 117 7.22 -1.52 25.74
N ALA A 118 7.06 -1.61 27.07
CA ALA A 118 7.16 -2.86 27.80
C ALA A 118 5.93 -3.77 27.58
N HIS A 119 4.82 -3.20 27.13
CA HIS A 119 3.56 -3.90 26.88
C HIS A 119 3.52 -4.35 25.41
N THR A 120 4.28 -5.41 25.13
CA THR A 120 4.41 -5.99 23.79
C THR A 120 4.17 -7.50 23.84
N TRP A 121 3.39 -8.02 22.90
CA TRP A 121 3.01 -9.43 22.86
C TRP A 121 3.28 -10.06 21.48
N PRO A 122 4.15 -11.09 21.40
CA PRO A 122 4.37 -11.85 20.17
C PRO A 122 3.16 -12.71 19.82
N VAL A 123 3.06 -13.16 18.56
CA VAL A 123 1.93 -13.97 18.03
C VAL A 123 1.53 -15.13 18.95
N THR A 124 2.51 -15.81 19.54
CA THR A 124 2.29 -16.98 20.42
C THR A 124 1.47 -16.65 21.67
N TRP A 125 1.37 -15.39 22.07
CA TRP A 125 0.68 -14.94 23.30
C TRP A 125 -0.70 -14.35 23.04
N TRP A 126 -1.10 -14.19 21.77
CA TRP A 126 -2.33 -13.45 21.42
C TRP A 126 -3.60 -14.10 21.96
N SER A 127 -3.67 -15.44 21.97
CA SER A 127 -4.82 -16.17 22.51
C SER A 127 -5.01 -15.95 24.02
N ARG A 128 -3.90 -15.83 24.76
CA ARG A 128 -3.89 -15.51 26.19
C ARG A 128 -4.29 -14.06 26.43
N LEU A 129 -3.75 -13.14 25.63
CA LEU A 129 -4.09 -11.72 25.69
C LEU A 129 -5.59 -11.49 25.42
N ALA A 130 -6.14 -12.13 24.38
CA ALA A 130 -7.56 -12.04 24.04
C ALA A 130 -8.48 -12.52 25.18
N ARG A 131 -8.08 -13.56 25.94
CA ARG A 131 -8.82 -13.99 27.14
C ARG A 131 -8.76 -12.93 28.24
N ARG A 132 -7.57 -12.39 28.53
CA ARG A 132 -7.38 -11.34 29.55
C ARG A 132 -8.22 -10.09 29.26
N MET A 133 -8.23 -9.64 28.00
CA MET A 133 -9.03 -8.49 27.57
C MET A 133 -10.54 -8.72 27.73
N ARG A 134 -11.03 -9.94 27.49
CA ARG A 134 -12.46 -10.27 27.70
C ARG A 134 -12.83 -10.22 29.19
N THR A 135 -12.02 -10.83 30.04
CA THR A 135 -12.28 -10.86 31.49
C THR A 135 -12.31 -9.45 32.10
N GLN A 136 -11.50 -8.51 31.62
CA GLN A 136 -11.53 -7.12 32.12
C GLN A 136 -12.76 -6.33 31.66
N ARG A 137 -13.27 -6.59 30.45
CA ARG A 137 -14.51 -5.97 29.96
C ARG A 137 -15.77 -6.45 30.68
N GLU A 138 -15.70 -7.59 31.36
CA GLU A 138 -16.80 -8.13 32.17
C GLU A 138 -16.79 -7.62 33.62
N VAL A 139 -15.68 -7.01 34.06
CA VAL A 139 -15.46 -6.58 35.46
C VAL A 139 -15.44 -5.05 35.61
N GLY A 140 -15.26 -4.29 34.53
CA GLY A 140 -15.38 -2.82 34.48
C GLY A 140 -16.73 -2.37 33.95
#